data_AF-A0A100HGB9-F1
#
_entry.id   AF-A0A100HGB9-F1
#
_cell.length_a   1.000
_cell.length_b   1.000
_cell.length_c   1.000
_cell.angle_alpha   90.00
_cell.angle_beta   90.00
_cell.angle_gamma   90.00
#
_symmetry.space_group_name_H-M   'P 1'
#
loop_
_entity.id
_entity.type
_entity.pdbx_description
1 polymer ?
#
loop_
_entity_poly.entity_id
_entity_poly.type
_entity_poly.pdbx_seq_one_letter_code
_entity_poly.pdbx_strand_id
1 'polypeptide(L)'
;MKRPLTLLLLTLGTAHAGDLEDVQAALKQARTQVARGQAEVTVLFPPRATPTRAAAQLPALTVRPALLAKNFSVTRTGTERVAGRDAARFTLTPKVGDAARWTLWVDLTWNLPLAFEERGADGTLTRRAALTRVQPGPARVTRPAPPAAPAGLRAALTRALPGLRLPPGFTPVGVQPRGQGLEVALTDGLNGLTLVVAPQDVKAAPGVASRRVGQRFVWLVGNLPQPTLQAALAGVRSATPDPLGTFSAPADSNP
;
A
#
# COMPACT_ATOMS: atom_id res chain seq x y z
N MET A 1 -26.94 -47.78 -9.42
CA MET A 1 -25.70 -47.41 -8.70
C MET A 1 -25.69 -45.89 -8.50
N LYS A 2 -25.79 -45.43 -7.25
CA LYS A 2 -25.90 -44.01 -6.88
C LYS A 2 -24.49 -43.43 -6.73
N ARG A 3 -24.14 -42.42 -7.54
CA ARG A 3 -22.87 -41.66 -7.41
C ARG A 3 -22.99 -40.66 -6.24
N PRO A 4 -22.04 -40.62 -5.29
CA PRO A 4 -22.05 -39.58 -4.27
C PRO A 4 -21.47 -38.29 -4.85
N LEU A 5 -22.20 -37.20 -4.66
CA LEU A 5 -21.79 -35.83 -4.95
C LEU A 5 -20.89 -35.36 -3.79
N THR A 6 -19.58 -35.24 -4.03
CA THR A 6 -18.65 -34.67 -3.04
C THR A 6 -18.79 -33.15 -3.06
N LEU A 7 -19.41 -32.60 -2.02
CA LEU A 7 -19.53 -31.16 -1.80
C LEU A 7 -18.18 -30.63 -1.29
N LEU A 8 -17.48 -29.84 -2.10
CA LEU A 8 -16.26 -29.15 -1.71
C LEU A 8 -16.65 -27.94 -0.85
N LEU A 9 -16.54 -28.04 0.48
CA LEU A 9 -16.74 -26.93 1.39
C LEU A 9 -15.55 -25.95 1.30
N LEU A 10 -15.79 -24.81 0.64
CA LEU A 10 -14.94 -23.63 0.75
C LEU A 10 -15.05 -23.06 2.16
N THR A 11 -14.03 -23.26 2.99
CA THR A 11 -13.90 -22.59 4.29
C THR A 11 -13.61 -21.11 4.07
N LEU A 12 -14.66 -20.32 3.90
CA LEU A 12 -14.59 -18.86 4.03
C LEU A 12 -14.36 -18.55 5.52
N GLY A 13 -13.12 -18.20 5.88
CA GLY A 13 -12.83 -17.72 7.23
C GLY A 13 -13.67 -16.48 7.53
N THR A 14 -14.45 -16.49 8.60
CA THR A 14 -15.23 -15.35 9.04
C THR A 14 -14.30 -14.29 9.62
N ALA A 15 -14.32 -13.08 9.07
CA ALA A 15 -13.60 -11.95 9.64
C ALA A 15 -14.21 -11.58 11.00
N HIS A 16 -13.40 -11.58 12.06
CA HIS A 16 -13.81 -11.15 13.40
C HIS A 16 -13.30 -9.74 13.67
N ALA A 17 -14.08 -8.92 14.39
CA ALA A 17 -13.67 -7.55 14.75
C ALA A 17 -12.30 -7.52 15.48
N GLY A 18 -12.01 -8.54 16.30
CA GLY A 18 -10.72 -8.71 16.97
C GLY A 18 -9.52 -8.87 16.03
N ASP A 19 -9.69 -9.45 14.84
CA ASP A 19 -8.58 -9.65 13.90
C ASP A 19 -8.01 -8.33 13.39
N LEU A 20 -8.87 -7.33 13.16
CA LEU A 20 -8.45 -5.99 12.77
C LEU A 20 -7.71 -5.28 13.91
N GLU A 21 -8.21 -5.40 15.13
CA GLU A 21 -7.61 -4.80 16.33
C GLU A 21 -6.22 -5.38 16.59
N ASP A 22 -6.06 -6.70 16.48
CA ASP A 22 -4.78 -7.40 16.61
C ASP A 22 -3.75 -6.89 15.60
N VAL A 23 -4.13 -6.80 14.32
CA VAL A 23 -3.25 -6.28 13.27
C VAL A 23 -2.89 -4.82 13.52
N GLN A 24 -3.85 -3.98 13.92
CA GLN A 24 -3.58 -2.57 14.23
C GLN A 24 -2.66 -2.43 15.44
N ALA A 25 -2.80 -3.27 16.47
CA ALA A 25 -1.93 -3.29 17.63
C ALA A 25 -0.49 -3.65 17.22
N ALA A 26 -0.32 -4.71 16.42
CA ALA A 26 0.98 -5.14 15.92
C ALA A 26 1.68 -4.04 15.09
N LEU A 27 0.94 -3.39 14.19
CA LEU A 27 1.46 -2.31 13.33
C LEU A 27 1.77 -1.05 14.14
N LYS A 28 0.99 -0.74 15.18
CA LYS A 28 1.28 0.34 16.13
C LYS A 28 2.56 0.04 16.90
N GLN A 29 2.75 -1.18 17.39
CA GLN A 29 3.96 -1.60 18.10
C GLN A 29 5.19 -1.58 17.20
N ALA A 30 5.05 -1.94 15.92
CA ALA A 30 6.11 -1.88 14.92
C ALA A 30 6.66 -0.46 14.64
N ARG A 31 6.06 0.59 15.21
CA ARG A 31 6.57 1.96 15.16
C ARG A 31 7.59 2.28 16.24
N THR A 32 7.55 1.56 17.36
CA THR A 32 8.45 1.75 18.51
C THR A 32 9.39 0.57 18.74
N GLN A 33 9.09 -0.58 18.15
CA GLN A 33 9.89 -1.79 18.23
C GLN A 33 10.02 -2.50 16.87
N VAL A 34 11.06 -3.30 16.71
CA VAL A 34 11.30 -4.09 15.51
C VAL A 34 12.02 -5.40 15.84
N ALA A 35 11.65 -6.49 15.15
CA ALA A 35 12.45 -7.70 15.12
C ALA A 35 13.66 -7.49 14.19
N ARG A 36 14.87 -7.64 14.72
CA ARG A 36 16.13 -7.56 13.95
C ARG A 36 16.66 -8.96 13.63
N GLY A 37 17.48 -9.06 12.60
CA GLY A 37 18.13 -10.30 12.20
C GLY A 37 18.53 -10.28 10.74
N GLN A 38 18.18 -11.34 10.00
CA GLN A 38 18.35 -11.42 8.56
C GLN A 38 16.96 -11.50 7.92
N ALA A 39 16.66 -10.58 7.01
CA ALA A 39 15.45 -10.56 6.22
C ALA A 39 15.78 -10.63 4.74
N GLU A 40 14.92 -11.32 4.00
CA GLU A 40 14.89 -11.27 2.54
C GLU A 40 13.74 -10.39 2.10
N VAL A 41 14.04 -9.44 1.22
CA VAL A 41 13.05 -8.50 0.66
C VAL A 41 13.05 -8.66 -0.84
N THR A 42 11.92 -9.11 -1.38
CA THR A 42 11.68 -9.29 -2.81
C THR A 42 10.64 -8.27 -3.29
N VAL A 43 10.97 -7.51 -4.33
CA VAL A 43 10.07 -6.54 -4.98
C VAL A 43 9.99 -6.91 -6.46
N LEU A 44 8.86 -7.46 -6.87
CA LEU A 44 8.59 -7.90 -8.25
C LEU A 44 7.84 -6.84 -9.05
N PHE A 45 7.24 -5.86 -8.37
CA PHE A 45 6.55 -4.73 -9.00
C PHE A 45 6.90 -3.39 -8.33
N PRO A 46 7.25 -2.35 -9.11
CA PRO A 46 7.56 -2.41 -10.54
C PRO A 46 8.75 -3.35 -10.80
N PRO A 47 8.86 -3.96 -12.01
CA PRO A 47 9.90 -4.94 -12.31
C PRO A 47 11.32 -4.38 -12.08
N ARG A 48 12.22 -5.21 -11.53
CA ARG A 48 13.61 -4.87 -11.24
C ARG A 48 14.54 -5.96 -11.76
N ALA A 49 15.74 -5.59 -12.19
CA ALA A 49 16.77 -6.55 -12.60
C ALA A 49 17.18 -7.47 -11.44
N THR A 50 17.36 -6.91 -10.25
CA THR A 50 17.63 -7.65 -9.01
C THR A 50 16.47 -7.44 -8.03
N PRO A 51 15.45 -8.30 -8.04
CA PRO A 51 14.24 -8.10 -7.25
C PRO A 51 14.44 -8.39 -5.76
N THR A 52 15.41 -9.25 -5.41
CA THR A 52 15.63 -9.72 -4.04
C THR A 52 16.90 -9.14 -3.43
N ARG A 53 16.81 -8.69 -2.18
CA ARG A 53 17.96 -8.22 -1.37
C ARG A 53 17.85 -8.65 0.08
N ALA A 54 19.00 -8.78 0.74
CA ALA A 54 19.07 -8.96 2.18
C ALA A 54 18.88 -7.62 2.92
N ALA A 55 18.33 -7.69 4.15
CA ALA A 55 18.20 -6.57 5.07
C ALA A 55 18.34 -7.04 6.52
N ALA A 56 18.69 -6.13 7.43
CA ALA A 56 18.82 -6.44 8.86
C ALA A 56 17.46 -6.51 9.62
N GLN A 57 16.38 -6.09 8.95
CA GLN A 57 15.02 -6.04 9.49
C GLN A 57 14.02 -5.91 8.35
N LEU A 58 12.73 -6.13 8.64
CA LEU A 58 11.67 -5.87 7.67
C LEU A 58 11.58 -4.37 7.33
N PRO A 59 11.28 -4.02 6.06
CA PRO A 59 10.86 -2.68 5.71
C PRO A 59 9.61 -2.26 6.51
N ALA A 60 9.52 -0.97 6.87
CA ALA A 60 8.32 -0.45 7.51
C ALA A 60 7.14 -0.44 6.51
N LEU A 61 5.96 -0.81 7.01
CA LEU A 61 4.68 -0.61 6.30
C LEU A 61 4.10 0.73 6.74
N THR A 62 3.81 1.60 5.77
CA THR A 62 3.13 2.87 6.00
C THR A 62 1.64 2.60 6.10
N VAL A 63 1.10 2.59 7.33
CA VAL A 63 -0.32 2.25 7.57
C VAL A 63 -1.07 3.43 8.16
N ARG A 64 -2.30 3.65 7.66
CA ARG A 64 -3.26 4.62 8.22
C ARG A 64 -4.44 3.85 8.83
N PRO A 65 -4.48 3.67 10.17
CA PRO A 65 -5.43 2.74 10.82
C PRO A 65 -6.91 2.98 10.47
N ALA A 66 -7.36 4.24 10.45
CA ALA A 66 -8.75 4.56 10.12
C ALA A 66 -9.13 4.17 8.67
N LEU A 67 -8.21 4.35 7.72
CA LEU A 67 -8.43 3.94 6.33
C LEU A 67 -8.33 2.41 6.18
N LEU A 68 -7.42 1.77 6.91
CA LEU A 68 -7.32 0.31 6.96
C LEU A 68 -8.65 -0.31 7.42
N ALA A 69 -9.18 0.16 8.56
CA ALA A 69 -10.46 -0.29 9.11
C ALA A 69 -11.63 -0.07 8.14
N LYS A 70 -11.63 1.07 7.45
CA LYS A 70 -12.65 1.41 6.47
C LYS A 70 -12.58 0.51 5.24
N ASN A 71 -11.40 0.32 4.66
CA ASN A 71 -11.23 -0.19 3.31
C ASN A 71 -10.83 -1.68 3.24
N PHE A 72 -10.47 -2.33 4.34
CA PHE A 72 -10.02 -3.74 4.35
C PHE A 72 -10.82 -4.60 5.31
N SER A 73 -11.12 -5.82 4.87
CA SER A 73 -11.50 -6.93 5.73
C SER A 73 -10.23 -7.65 6.18
N VAL A 74 -10.11 -7.90 7.48
CA VAL A 74 -8.97 -8.60 8.08
C VAL A 74 -9.47 -9.92 8.62
N THR A 75 -8.74 -11.00 8.32
CA THR A 75 -9.09 -12.34 8.78
C THR A 75 -7.84 -13.05 9.24
N ARG A 76 -7.86 -13.62 10.45
CA ARG A 76 -6.83 -14.56 10.89
C ARG A 76 -7.08 -15.91 10.22
N THR A 77 -6.07 -16.41 9.53
CA THR A 77 -6.15 -17.63 8.70
C THR A 77 -5.46 -18.84 9.34
N GLY A 78 -4.64 -18.61 10.37
CA GLY A 78 -3.98 -19.69 11.10
C GLY A 78 -2.76 -19.21 11.88
N THR A 79 -1.94 -20.18 12.28
CA THR A 79 -0.63 -19.98 12.90
C THR A 79 0.42 -20.69 12.07
N GLU A 80 1.55 -20.04 11.81
CA GLU A 80 2.67 -20.56 11.02
C GLU A 80 3.99 -20.20 11.70
N ARG A 81 5.08 -20.93 11.40
CA ARG A 81 6.42 -20.57 11.89
C ARG A 81 7.17 -19.68 10.91
N VAL A 82 7.68 -18.54 11.38
CA VAL A 82 8.54 -17.62 10.63
C VAL A 82 9.83 -17.39 11.42
N ALA A 83 10.98 -17.65 10.79
CA ALA A 83 12.31 -17.57 11.43
C ALA A 83 12.39 -18.28 12.80
N GLY A 84 11.76 -19.46 12.90
CA GLY A 84 11.74 -20.24 14.13
C GLY A 84 10.82 -19.72 15.23
N ARG A 85 9.92 -18.77 14.95
CA ARG A 85 8.94 -18.25 15.92
C ARG A 85 7.51 -18.48 15.44
N ASP A 86 6.59 -18.72 16.37
CA ASP A 86 5.17 -18.89 16.05
C ASP A 86 4.52 -17.54 15.75
N ALA A 87 3.83 -17.46 14.61
CA ALA A 87 3.22 -16.24 14.12
C ALA A 87 1.77 -16.47 13.69
N ALA A 88 0.87 -15.57 14.08
CA ALA A 88 -0.47 -15.49 13.51
C ALA A 88 -0.39 -15.00 12.07
N ARG A 89 -1.06 -15.69 11.16
CA ARG A 89 -1.19 -15.28 9.75
C ARG A 89 -2.51 -14.55 9.54
N PHE A 90 -2.43 -13.29 9.16
CA PHE A 90 -3.56 -12.45 8.81
C PHE A 90 -3.62 -12.19 7.31
N THR A 91 -4.81 -12.23 6.73
CA THR A 91 -5.07 -11.78 5.37
C THR A 91 -5.90 -10.50 5.41
N LEU A 92 -5.44 -9.48 4.70
CA LEU A 92 -6.12 -8.20 4.55
C LEU A 92 -6.58 -8.08 3.11
N THR A 93 -7.89 -8.16 2.89
CA THR A 93 -8.51 -8.07 1.56
C THR A 93 -9.25 -6.74 1.42
N PRO A 94 -9.02 -5.97 0.35
CA PRO A 94 -9.82 -4.77 0.09
C PRO A 94 -11.31 -5.09 0.04
N LYS A 95 -12.15 -4.25 0.65
CA LYS A 95 -13.62 -4.41 0.64
C LYS A 95 -14.24 -4.00 -0.70
N VAL A 96 -13.55 -3.15 -1.46
CA VAL A 96 -14.02 -2.58 -2.72
C VAL A 96 -12.89 -2.45 -3.73
N GLY A 97 -13.20 -2.70 -4.99
CA GLY A 97 -12.25 -2.55 -6.11
C GLY A 97 -11.10 -3.56 -6.10
N ASP A 98 -10.11 -3.29 -6.94
CA ASP A 98 -9.02 -4.22 -7.27
C ASP A 98 -7.67 -3.81 -6.65
N ALA A 99 -7.70 -3.25 -5.45
CA ALA A 99 -6.48 -2.92 -4.72
C ALA A 99 -5.72 -4.20 -4.32
N ALA A 100 -4.44 -4.08 -4.01
CA ALA A 100 -3.63 -5.24 -3.64
C ALA A 100 -4.07 -5.84 -2.30
N ARG A 101 -4.04 -7.17 -2.22
CA ARG A 101 -4.25 -7.95 -0.99
C ARG A 101 -2.94 -8.10 -0.24
N TRP A 102 -3.01 -8.10 1.08
CA TRP A 102 -1.85 -8.34 1.93
C TRP A 102 -2.00 -9.60 2.77
N THR A 103 -0.88 -10.26 3.04
CA THR A 103 -0.76 -11.25 4.10
C THR A 103 0.32 -10.79 5.08
N LEU A 104 0.03 -10.83 6.37
CA LEU A 104 0.96 -10.47 7.45
C LEU A 104 1.15 -11.66 8.37
N TRP A 105 2.39 -11.89 8.79
CA TRP A 105 2.73 -12.84 9.84
C TRP A 105 3.21 -12.06 11.05
N VAL A 106 2.47 -12.13 12.15
CA VAL A 106 2.72 -11.39 13.38
C VAL A 106 3.13 -12.36 14.48
N ASP A 107 4.30 -12.14 15.08
CA ASP A 107 4.81 -12.94 16.20
C ASP A 107 3.81 -12.99 17.34
N LEU A 108 3.47 -14.18 17.83
CA LEU A 108 2.49 -14.35 18.91
C LEU A 108 2.99 -13.84 20.27
N THR A 109 4.31 -13.74 20.48
CA THR A 109 4.88 -13.32 21.77
C THR A 109 5.20 -11.83 21.79
N TRP A 110 5.80 -11.32 20.73
CA TRP A 110 6.25 -9.93 20.63
C TRP A 110 5.20 -9.04 19.99
N ASN A 111 4.18 -9.59 19.33
CA ASN A 111 3.19 -8.81 18.59
C ASN A 111 3.84 -7.87 17.56
N LEU A 112 4.82 -8.41 16.82
CA LEU A 112 5.57 -7.69 15.78
C LEU A 112 5.51 -8.44 14.46
N PRO A 113 5.43 -7.74 13.31
CA PRO A 113 5.52 -8.39 12.01
C PRO A 113 6.86 -9.12 11.82
N LEU A 114 6.80 -10.39 11.41
CA LEU A 114 7.94 -11.22 11.03
C LEU A 114 8.03 -11.46 9.52
N ALA A 115 6.91 -11.35 8.82
CA ALA A 115 6.86 -11.34 7.36
C ALA A 115 5.63 -10.60 6.84
N PHE A 116 5.68 -10.22 5.56
CA PHE A 116 4.52 -9.78 4.80
C PHE A 116 4.62 -10.14 3.32
N GLU A 117 3.46 -10.28 2.68
CA GLU A 117 3.30 -10.39 1.24
C GLU A 117 2.26 -9.38 0.76
N GLU A 118 2.52 -8.80 -0.40
CA GLU A 118 1.59 -8.00 -1.20
C GLU A 118 1.33 -8.76 -2.49
N ARG A 119 0.05 -8.92 -2.84
CA ARG A 119 -0.39 -9.57 -4.09
C ARG A 119 -1.34 -8.66 -4.83
N GLY A 120 -1.16 -8.56 -6.15
CA GLY A 120 -2.07 -7.86 -7.04
C GLY A 120 -3.47 -8.47 -7.02
N ALA A 121 -4.42 -7.81 -7.68
CA ALA A 121 -5.81 -8.28 -7.76
C ALA A 121 -5.95 -9.66 -8.42
N ASP A 122 -5.03 -10.00 -9.31
CA ASP A 122 -4.90 -11.30 -9.98
C ASP A 122 -4.22 -12.38 -9.11
N GLY A 123 -3.79 -12.03 -7.89
CA GLY A 123 -3.06 -12.92 -6.97
C GLY A 123 -1.55 -12.98 -7.21
N THR A 124 -1.03 -12.29 -8.23
CA THR A 124 0.40 -12.24 -8.54
C THR A 124 1.17 -11.59 -7.39
N LEU A 125 2.27 -12.22 -6.96
CA LEU A 125 3.13 -11.67 -5.91
C LEU A 125 3.83 -10.40 -6.43
N THR A 126 3.65 -9.29 -5.73
CA THR A 126 4.26 -8.00 -6.11
C THR A 126 5.38 -7.62 -5.15
N ARG A 127 5.25 -7.98 -3.88
CA ARG A 127 6.26 -7.74 -2.86
C ARG A 127 6.20 -8.81 -1.78
N ARG A 128 7.36 -9.21 -1.27
CA ARG A 128 7.50 -10.07 -0.10
C ARG A 128 8.64 -9.55 0.77
N ALA A 129 8.47 -9.57 2.08
CA ALA A 129 9.57 -9.45 3.02
C ALA A 129 9.40 -10.48 4.12
N ALA A 130 10.43 -11.24 4.46
CA ALA A 130 10.38 -12.22 5.53
C ALA A 130 11.71 -12.26 6.27
N LEU A 131 11.64 -12.31 7.60
CA LEU A 131 12.79 -12.67 8.41
C LEU A 131 13.10 -14.15 8.18
N THR A 132 14.37 -14.45 7.92
CA THR A 132 14.91 -15.81 7.82
C THR A 132 15.65 -16.20 9.09
N ARG A 133 16.21 -15.22 9.81
CA ARG A 133 16.74 -15.35 11.17
C ARG A 133 16.36 -14.13 12.00
N VAL A 134 16.11 -14.34 13.29
CA VAL A 134 15.70 -13.28 14.23
C VAL A 134 16.61 -13.31 15.46
N GLN A 135 17.04 -12.14 15.93
CA GLN A 135 17.81 -11.99 17.16
C GLN A 135 16.97 -12.34 18.40
N PRO A 136 17.57 -12.61 19.58
CA PRO A 136 16.82 -13.08 20.75
C PRO A 136 15.71 -12.15 21.27
N GLY A 137 15.72 -10.86 20.92
CA GLY A 137 14.71 -9.90 21.38
C GLY A 137 14.47 -8.73 20.42
N PRO A 138 13.33 -8.02 20.55
CA PRO A 138 13.06 -6.81 19.79
C PRO A 138 14.03 -5.68 20.13
N ALA A 139 14.28 -4.82 19.15
CA ALA A 139 15.02 -3.58 19.34
C ALA A 139 14.08 -2.37 19.28
N ARG A 140 14.39 -1.31 20.03
CA ARG A 140 13.70 -0.03 19.93
C ARG A 140 14.01 0.66 18.60
N VAL A 141 12.99 1.31 18.05
CA VAL A 141 13.08 2.17 16.87
C VAL A 141 12.12 3.35 17.04
N THR A 142 12.33 4.43 16.31
CA THR A 142 11.38 5.54 16.26
C THR A 142 10.90 5.71 14.82
N ARG A 143 9.62 5.43 14.57
CA ARG A 143 8.98 5.67 13.27
C ARG A 143 7.80 6.64 13.46
N PRO A 144 7.85 7.84 12.86
CA PRO A 144 6.77 8.80 12.99
C PRO A 144 5.46 8.24 12.42
N ALA A 145 4.33 8.69 12.97
CA ALA A 145 3.05 8.36 12.39
C ALA A 145 2.95 9.03 11.02
N PRO A 146 2.28 8.42 10.02
CA PRO A 146 1.91 9.17 8.84
C PRO A 146 1.08 10.39 9.25
N PRO A 147 1.39 11.61 8.76
CA PRO A 147 0.64 12.80 9.10
C PRO A 147 -0.81 12.65 8.64
N ALA A 148 -1.77 13.27 9.32
CA ALA A 148 -3.16 13.28 8.87
C ALA A 148 -3.28 13.85 7.44
N ALA A 149 -4.28 13.39 6.69
CA ALA A 149 -4.54 13.96 5.36
C ALA A 149 -4.90 15.45 5.52
N PRO A 150 -4.25 16.37 4.79
CA PRO A 150 -4.55 17.79 4.90
C PRO A 150 -6.01 18.08 4.58
N ALA A 151 -6.67 18.88 5.42
CA ALA A 151 -8.05 19.29 5.20
C ALA A 151 -8.17 20.03 3.86
N GLY A 152 -9.21 19.74 3.07
CA GLY A 152 -9.43 20.38 1.78
C GLY A 152 -8.57 19.85 0.61
N LEU A 153 -7.56 19.00 0.85
CA LEU A 153 -6.70 18.46 -0.22
C LEU A 153 -7.51 17.71 -1.28
N ARG A 154 -8.52 16.92 -0.87
CA ARG A 154 -9.40 16.23 -1.83
C ARG A 154 -10.16 17.21 -2.73
N ALA A 155 -10.68 18.29 -2.16
CA ALA A 155 -11.40 19.31 -2.93
C ALA A 155 -10.45 20.06 -3.88
N ALA A 156 -9.24 20.40 -3.42
CA ALA A 156 -8.20 20.99 -4.24
C ALA A 156 -7.81 20.10 -5.42
N LEU A 157 -7.64 18.79 -5.19
CA LEU A 157 -7.35 17.83 -6.24
C LEU A 157 -8.45 17.75 -7.31
N THR A 158 -9.72 17.73 -6.90
CA THR A 158 -10.86 17.73 -7.84
C THR A 158 -10.90 19.01 -8.69
N ARG A 159 -10.53 20.17 -8.11
CA ARG A 159 -10.43 21.43 -8.86
C ARG A 159 -9.22 21.47 -9.81
N ALA A 160 -8.09 20.90 -9.39
CA ALA A 160 -6.88 20.82 -10.19
C ALA A 160 -7.03 19.86 -11.39
N LEU A 161 -7.82 18.79 -11.22
CA LEU A 161 -8.01 17.72 -12.19
C LEU A 161 -9.51 17.37 -12.34
N PRO A 162 -10.33 18.27 -12.89
CA PRO A 162 -11.77 18.03 -13.03
C PRO A 162 -12.01 16.80 -13.92
N GLY A 163 -12.80 15.86 -13.40
CA GLY A 163 -13.10 14.58 -14.05
C GLY A 163 -12.17 13.43 -13.66
N LEU A 164 -11.16 13.66 -12.81
CA LEU A 164 -10.39 12.59 -12.16
C LEU A 164 -11.33 11.71 -11.33
N ARG A 165 -11.21 10.39 -11.50
CA ARG A 165 -11.91 9.39 -10.68
C ARG A 165 -10.89 8.60 -9.88
N LEU A 166 -10.77 8.87 -8.59
CA LEU A 166 -9.85 8.12 -7.74
C LEU A 166 -10.27 6.64 -7.68
N PRO A 167 -9.33 5.68 -7.74
CA PRO A 167 -9.63 4.28 -7.53
C PRO A 167 -10.36 4.06 -6.18
N PRO A 168 -11.26 3.05 -6.08
CA PRO A 168 -12.05 2.82 -4.88
C PRO A 168 -11.21 2.73 -3.61
N GLY A 169 -11.64 3.40 -2.54
CA GLY A 169 -10.93 3.42 -1.25
C GLY A 169 -9.76 4.41 -1.16
N PHE A 170 -9.19 4.85 -2.29
CA PHE A 170 -8.05 5.76 -2.30
C PHE A 170 -8.44 7.22 -2.01
N THR A 171 -7.61 7.89 -1.22
CA THR A 171 -7.73 9.31 -0.90
C THR A 171 -6.36 10.00 -0.96
N PRO A 172 -6.28 11.28 -1.35
CA PRO A 172 -5.03 12.01 -1.30
C PRO A 172 -4.62 12.31 0.15
N VAL A 173 -3.32 12.21 0.41
CA VAL A 173 -2.75 12.35 1.77
C VAL A 173 -1.52 13.24 1.85
N GLY A 174 -1.01 13.72 0.72
CA GLY A 174 0.10 14.67 0.68
C GLY A 174 0.38 15.14 -0.73
N VAL A 175 1.05 16.28 -0.83
CA VAL A 175 1.55 16.85 -2.09
C VAL A 175 3.02 17.19 -1.90
N GLN A 176 3.84 16.89 -2.90
CA GLN A 176 5.25 17.26 -2.91
C GLN A 176 5.66 17.80 -4.30
N PRO A 177 6.59 18.77 -4.36
CA PRO A 177 7.22 19.16 -5.61
C PRO A 177 7.95 17.99 -6.26
N ARG A 178 7.93 17.93 -7.59
CA ARG A 178 8.61 16.87 -8.35
C ARG A 178 9.20 17.42 -9.64
N GLY A 179 10.46 17.87 -9.60
CA GLY A 179 11.08 18.53 -10.76
C GLY A 179 10.22 19.70 -11.23
N GLN A 180 9.77 19.68 -12.48
CA GLN A 180 8.85 20.71 -13.04
C GLN A 180 7.36 20.40 -12.81
N GLY A 181 7.02 19.48 -11.91
CA GLY A 181 5.64 19.05 -11.65
C GLY A 181 5.30 18.95 -10.17
N LEU A 182 4.09 18.47 -9.90
CA LEU A 182 3.61 18.13 -8.56
C LEU A 182 3.27 16.65 -8.48
N GLU A 183 3.59 16.05 -7.35
CA GLU A 183 3.23 14.70 -7.01
C GLU A 183 2.22 14.69 -5.85
N VAL A 184 1.15 13.92 -5.99
CA VAL A 184 0.11 13.71 -5.00
C VAL A 184 0.14 12.26 -4.55
N ALA A 185 0.42 12.03 -3.27
CA ALA A 185 0.37 10.71 -2.67
C ALA A 185 -1.08 10.32 -2.40
N LEU A 186 -1.50 9.15 -2.88
CA LEU A 186 -2.81 8.56 -2.65
C LEU A 186 -2.67 7.26 -1.87
N THR A 187 -3.63 6.94 -1.01
CA THR A 187 -3.65 5.66 -0.29
C THR A 187 -5.06 5.24 0.12
N ASP A 188 -5.28 3.94 0.20
CA ASP A 188 -6.47 3.31 0.80
C ASP A 188 -6.25 2.91 2.27
N GLY A 189 -5.09 3.26 2.84
CA GLY A 189 -4.70 2.91 4.21
C GLY A 189 -3.51 1.97 4.31
N LEU A 190 -3.19 1.24 3.24
CA LEU A 190 -2.02 0.36 3.17
C LEU A 190 -1.36 0.37 1.78
N ASN A 191 -2.15 0.34 0.71
CA ASN A 191 -1.66 0.50 -0.65
C ASN A 191 -1.38 1.97 -0.95
N GLY A 192 -0.39 2.23 -1.79
CA GLY A 192 -0.01 3.57 -2.22
C GLY A 192 -0.12 3.71 -3.74
N LEU A 193 -0.63 4.85 -4.20
CA LEU A 193 -0.51 5.30 -5.58
C LEU A 193 0.12 6.68 -5.62
N THR A 194 0.78 6.98 -6.72
CA THR A 194 1.41 8.26 -6.98
C THR A 194 0.75 8.88 -8.20
N LEU A 195 0.07 10.01 -8.02
CA LEU A 195 -0.50 10.81 -9.09
C LEU A 195 0.39 12.01 -9.36
N VAL A 196 0.78 12.25 -10.60
CA VAL A 196 1.67 13.35 -10.95
C VAL A 196 1.06 14.21 -12.04
N VAL A 197 1.29 15.52 -11.92
CA VAL A 197 0.98 16.53 -12.93
C VAL A 197 2.30 17.19 -13.35
N ALA A 198 2.72 17.01 -14.59
CA ALA A 198 4.02 17.45 -15.08
C ALA A 198 3.98 17.92 -16.54
N PRO A 199 4.95 18.72 -17.02
CA PRO A 199 5.05 19.08 -18.45
C PRO A 199 5.55 17.94 -19.34
N GLN A 200 6.24 16.95 -18.76
CA GLN A 200 6.77 15.80 -19.48
C GLN A 200 6.01 14.53 -19.12
N ASP A 201 5.88 13.64 -20.11
CA ASP A 201 5.28 12.34 -19.92
C ASP A 201 6.20 11.38 -19.17
N VAL A 202 5.62 10.29 -18.68
CA VAL A 202 6.32 9.16 -18.08
C VAL A 202 6.45 8.04 -19.11
N LYS A 203 7.54 7.25 -19.03
CA LYS A 203 7.70 6.06 -19.86
C LYS A 203 6.58 5.05 -19.55
N ALA A 204 5.91 4.56 -20.60
CA ALA A 204 4.92 3.50 -20.46
C ALA A 204 5.55 2.24 -19.83
N ALA A 205 4.89 1.72 -18.80
CA ALA A 205 5.29 0.51 -18.09
C ALA A 205 4.06 -0.10 -17.39
N PRO A 206 4.10 -1.39 -17.00
CA PRO A 206 3.07 -1.97 -16.14
C PRO A 206 2.90 -1.14 -14.87
N GLY A 207 1.66 -0.81 -14.53
CA GLY A 207 1.38 0.02 -13.36
C GLY A 207 1.45 1.52 -13.58
N VAL A 208 1.59 1.96 -14.83
CA VAL A 208 1.69 3.37 -15.19
C VAL A 208 0.60 3.68 -16.21
N ALA A 209 -0.35 4.54 -15.84
CA ALA A 209 -1.25 5.16 -16.79
C ALA A 209 -0.89 6.64 -16.94
N SER A 210 -0.91 7.14 -18.17
CA SER A 210 -0.69 8.55 -18.46
C SER A 210 -1.76 9.08 -19.41
N ARG A 211 -2.07 10.37 -19.27
CA ARG A 211 -2.97 11.11 -20.14
C ARG A 211 -2.42 12.51 -20.37
N ARG A 212 -2.28 12.89 -21.64
CA ARG A 212 -2.03 14.28 -22.01
C ARG A 212 -3.31 15.11 -21.84
N VAL A 213 -3.20 16.25 -21.18
CA VAL A 213 -4.29 17.20 -20.93
C VAL A 213 -3.76 18.60 -21.22
N GLY A 214 -4.07 19.13 -22.41
CA GLY A 214 -3.46 20.36 -22.91
C GLY A 214 -1.94 20.23 -23.06
N GLN A 215 -1.19 21.11 -22.38
CA GLN A 215 0.28 21.14 -22.38
C GLN A 215 0.92 20.37 -21.22
N ARG A 216 0.13 19.60 -20.46
CA ARG A 216 0.61 18.81 -19.33
C ARG A 216 0.25 17.35 -19.50
N PHE A 217 0.96 16.51 -18.76
CA PHE A 217 0.68 15.11 -18.57
C PHE A 217 0.20 14.89 -17.14
N VAL A 218 -0.82 14.06 -17.03
CA VAL A 218 -1.33 13.55 -15.76
C VAL A 218 -1.10 12.05 -15.78
N TRP A 219 -0.33 11.54 -14.84
CA TRP A 219 -0.03 10.12 -14.78
C TRP A 219 -0.18 9.55 -13.38
N LEU A 220 -0.62 8.31 -13.32
CA LEU A 220 -0.93 7.57 -12.10
C LEU A 220 -0.09 6.30 -12.09
N VAL A 221 0.66 6.09 -11.01
CA VAL A 221 1.53 4.95 -10.80
C VAL A 221 1.12 4.17 -9.58
N GLY A 222 1.04 2.85 -9.70
CA GLY A 222 0.92 1.97 -8.54
C GLY A 222 0.40 0.58 -8.89
N ASN A 223 0.27 -0.25 -7.86
CA ASN A 223 -0.11 -1.65 -8.00
C ASN A 223 -1.64 -1.80 -8.11
N LEU A 224 -2.15 -1.52 -9.30
CA LEU A 224 -3.55 -1.72 -9.69
C LEU A 224 -3.61 -2.29 -11.12
N PRO A 225 -4.71 -2.94 -11.51
CA PRO A 225 -4.93 -3.31 -12.90
C PRO A 225 -4.82 -2.10 -13.83
N GLN A 226 -4.14 -2.29 -14.96
CA GLN A 226 -3.93 -1.23 -15.95
C GLN A 226 -5.24 -0.55 -16.42
N PRO A 227 -6.34 -1.29 -16.68
CA PRO A 227 -7.62 -0.65 -17.03
C PRO A 227 -8.16 0.26 -15.94
N THR A 228 -7.97 -0.10 -14.66
CA THR A 228 -8.38 0.72 -13.51
C THR A 228 -7.59 2.02 -13.44
N LEU A 229 -6.28 1.97 -13.68
CA LEU A 229 -5.44 3.18 -13.75
C LEU A 229 -5.83 4.10 -14.91
N GLN A 230 -6.12 3.53 -16.08
CA GLN A 230 -6.55 4.28 -17.26
C GLN A 230 -7.93 4.91 -17.05
N ALA A 231 -8.88 4.15 -16.50
CA ALA A 231 -10.23 4.63 -16.20
C ALA A 231 -10.23 5.78 -15.18
N ALA A 232 -9.29 5.79 -14.23
CA ALA A 232 -9.13 6.88 -13.28
C ALA A 232 -8.83 8.22 -13.96
N LEU A 233 -8.04 8.19 -15.03
CA LEU A 233 -7.59 9.38 -15.77
C LEU A 233 -8.50 9.73 -16.96
N ALA A 234 -9.31 8.79 -17.45
CA ALA A 234 -10.09 8.92 -18.69
C ALA A 234 -11.04 10.13 -18.74
N GLY A 235 -11.50 10.60 -17.58
CA GLY A 235 -12.41 11.73 -17.47
C GLY A 235 -11.73 13.10 -17.30
N VAL A 236 -10.40 13.17 -17.12
CA VAL A 236 -9.70 14.42 -16.78
C VAL A 236 -9.79 15.41 -17.96
N ARG A 237 -10.31 16.60 -17.67
CA ARG A 237 -10.62 17.64 -18.66
C ARG A 237 -9.58 18.77 -18.71
N SER A 238 -8.99 19.11 -17.58
CA SER A 238 -7.93 20.10 -17.45
C SER A 238 -6.91 19.67 -16.40
N ALA A 239 -5.73 20.28 -16.42
CA ALA A 239 -4.66 20.02 -15.45
C ALA A 239 -4.06 21.35 -14.99
N THR A 240 -4.55 21.86 -13.87
CA THR A 240 -4.10 23.12 -13.25
C THR A 240 -3.49 22.80 -11.88
N PRO A 241 -2.16 22.86 -11.71
CA PRO A 241 -1.52 22.47 -10.45
C PRO A 241 -1.72 23.48 -9.32
N ASP A 242 -2.07 24.73 -9.62
CA ASP A 242 -2.13 25.84 -8.64
C ASP A 242 -2.95 25.54 -7.37
N PRO A 243 -4.14 24.91 -7.45
CA PRO A 243 -4.91 24.54 -6.25
C PRO A 243 -4.19 23.56 -5.33
N LEU A 244 -3.21 22.81 -5.84
CA LEU A 244 -2.41 21.85 -5.08
C LEU A 244 -1.16 22.49 -4.47
N GLY A 245 -0.70 23.63 -4.99
CA GLY A 245 0.55 24.28 -4.56
C GLY A 245 0.53 24.74 -3.10
N THR A 246 -0.64 25.02 -2.52
CA THR A 246 -0.76 25.37 -1.10
C THR A 246 -0.59 24.17 -0.16
N PHE A 247 -0.53 22.95 -0.70
CA PHE A 247 -0.36 21.71 0.05
C PHE A 247 1.03 21.10 -0.08
N SER A 248 1.88 21.63 -0.97
CA SER A 248 3.29 21.25 -1.01
C SER A 248 4.03 21.91 0.16
N ALA A 249 4.86 21.13 0.85
CA ALA A 249 5.85 21.73 1.74
C ALA A 249 6.72 22.73 0.95
N PRO A 250 7.15 23.85 1.57
CA PRO A 250 8.14 24.73 0.97
C PRO A 250 9.35 23.89 0.55
N ALA A 251 9.95 24.18 -0.60
CA ALA A 251 11.24 23.60 -0.94
C ALA A 251 12.23 23.97 0.18
N ASP A 252 13.01 23.01 0.67
CA ASP A 252 14.03 23.26 1.69
C ASP A 252 14.94 24.40 1.20
N SER A 253 15.05 25.47 2.00
CA SER A 253 15.75 26.70 1.62
C SER A 253 17.28 26.56 1.58
N ASN A 254 17.84 25.36 1.44
CA ASN A 254 19.29 25.17 1.28
C ASN A 254 19.60 24.17 0.14
N PRO A 255 20.17 24.64 -0.98
CA PRO A 255 20.72 23.81 -2.05
C PRO A 255 22.04 23.13 -1.66
#